data_AF-A0A354V3P1-F1
#
_entry.id   AF-A0A354V3P1-F1
#
_cell.length_a   1.000
_cell.length_b   1.000
_cell.length_c   1.000
_cell.angle_alpha   90.00
_cell.angle_beta   90.00
_cell.angle_gamma   90.00
#
_symmetry.space_group_name_H-M   'P 1'
#
loop_
_entity.id
_entity.type
_entity.pdbx_description
1 polymer ?
#
loop_
_entity_poly.entity_id
_entity_poly.type
_entity_poly.pdbx_seq_one_letter_code
_entity_poly.pdbx_strand_id
1 'polypeptide(L)'
;MLQLVRILLTHGRRLAETAADQAHNPQFATIAAVFGTYNLAFIVLRVQRGILRAIALERYLLARAGRGRDITIVPPRNRTPATPPATPQPARIPTPTYGRFLDPSHPANFHIPTLQELEAQIRRRPIGRTIADICTDLAVIPGFCTAQFWSGLFDTLQFYGGSLTAMYESRGHREQTFRRERDKRPETWHCNWQDLRPATIRHLLGHLIGETPPALVLATPPP
;
A
#
# COMPACT_ATOMS: atom_id res chain seq x y z
N MET A 1 3.58 -14.14 8.10
CA MET A 1 2.54 -13.56 7.20
C MET A 1 1.37 -12.95 7.97
N LEU A 2 0.58 -13.75 8.71
CA LEU A 2 -0.62 -13.25 9.41
C LEU A 2 -0.31 -12.05 10.33
N GLN A 3 0.79 -12.12 11.09
CA GLN A 3 1.22 -11.02 11.94
C GLN A 3 1.50 -9.72 11.16
N LEU A 4 2.12 -9.81 9.98
CA LEU A 4 2.37 -8.66 9.11
C LEU A 4 1.05 -8.03 8.65
N VAL A 5 0.07 -8.85 8.25
CA VAL A 5 -1.25 -8.35 7.84
C VAL A 5 -1.95 -7.64 9.00
N ARG A 6 -1.82 -8.15 10.22
CA ARG A 6 -2.35 -7.50 11.42
C ARG A 6 -1.69 -6.15 11.71
N ILE A 7 -0.37 -6.06 11.57
CA ILE A 7 0.35 -4.78 11.70
C ILE A 7 -0.16 -3.77 10.66
N LEU A 8 -0.32 -4.20 9.41
CA LEU A 8 -0.88 -3.37 8.34
C LEU A 8 -2.32 -2.92 8.65
N LEU A 9 -3.15 -3.80 9.22
CA LEU A 9 -4.51 -3.46 9.64
C LEU A 9 -4.53 -2.42 10.75
N THR A 10 -3.70 -2.60 11.78
CA THR A 10 -3.58 -1.63 12.89
C THR A 10 -3.13 -0.28 12.38
N HIS A 11 -2.13 -0.24 11.49
CA HIS A 11 -1.69 0.99 10.83
C HIS A 11 -2.82 1.63 10.01
N GLY A 12 -3.50 0.85 9.17
CA GLY A 12 -4.59 1.37 8.34
C GLY A 12 -5.73 1.98 9.16
N ARG A 13 -6.13 1.35 10.27
CA ARG A 13 -7.16 1.88 11.17
C ARG A 13 -6.73 3.20 11.80
N ARG A 14 -5.51 3.27 12.33
CA ARG A 14 -4.96 4.52 12.89
C ARG A 14 -4.88 5.64 11.87
N LEU A 15 -4.47 5.31 10.65
CA LEU A 15 -4.42 6.27 9.56
C LEU A 15 -5.82 6.77 9.20
N ALA A 16 -6.84 5.91 9.22
CA ALA A 16 -8.23 6.32 9.00
C ALA A 16 -8.76 7.21 10.14
N GLU A 17 -8.48 6.86 11.39
CA GLU A 17 -8.89 7.63 12.58
C GLU A 17 -8.27 9.03 12.57
N THR A 18 -7.00 9.15 12.19
CA THR A 18 -6.26 10.42 12.23
C THR A 18 -6.34 11.23 10.93
N ALA A 19 -6.82 10.66 9.83
CA ALA A 19 -6.80 11.32 8.52
C ALA A 19 -7.54 12.68 8.51
N ALA A 20 -8.70 12.77 9.18
CA ALA A 20 -9.49 14.00 9.23
C ALA A 20 -8.79 15.09 10.06
N ASP A 21 -8.27 14.72 11.23
CA ASP A 21 -7.58 15.66 12.13
C ASP A 21 -6.28 16.17 11.51
N GLN A 22 -5.54 15.28 10.83
CA GLN A 22 -4.29 15.62 10.18
C GLN A 22 -4.47 16.54 8.98
N ALA A 23 -5.66 16.66 8.38
CA ALA A 23 -5.87 17.51 7.21
C ALA A 23 -5.57 19.01 7.47
N HIS A 24 -5.64 19.45 8.72
CA HIS A 24 -5.31 20.81 9.14
C HIS A 24 -3.83 20.99 9.53
N ASN A 25 -3.07 19.89 9.63
CA ASN A 25 -1.67 19.93 10.00
C ASN A 25 -0.82 20.43 8.82
N PRO A 26 0.04 21.45 8.97
CA PRO A 26 0.97 21.89 7.92
C PRO A 26 1.83 20.76 7.33
N GLN A 27 2.07 19.71 8.11
CA GLN A 27 2.85 18.55 7.69
C GLN A 27 2.04 17.49 6.93
N PHE A 28 0.71 17.64 6.82
CA PHE A 28 -0.19 16.73 6.07
C PHE A 28 0.26 16.52 4.63
N ALA A 29 0.84 17.55 4.03
CA ALA A 29 1.33 17.48 2.66
C ALA A 29 2.39 16.38 2.45
N THR A 30 3.15 16.02 3.50
CA THR A 30 4.08 14.89 3.48
C THR A 30 3.33 13.57 3.32
N ILE A 31 2.19 13.40 4.01
CA ILE A 31 1.32 12.22 3.88
C ILE A 31 0.64 12.23 2.51
N ALA A 32 0.07 13.37 2.11
CA ALA A 32 -0.57 13.58 0.81
C ALA A 32 0.35 13.21 -0.37
N ALA A 33 1.64 13.56 -0.28
CA ALA A 33 2.64 13.21 -1.29
C ALA A 33 2.79 11.70 -1.49
N VAL A 34 2.70 10.90 -0.41
CA VAL A 34 2.76 9.42 -0.51
C VAL A 34 1.50 8.86 -1.17
N PHE A 35 0.35 9.49 -0.95
CA PHE A 35 -0.89 9.14 -1.63
C PHE A 35 -0.97 9.63 -3.07
N GLY A 36 -0.10 10.57 -3.46
CA GLY A 36 -0.08 11.17 -4.79
C GLY A 36 -1.16 12.23 -5.02
N THR A 37 -1.79 12.73 -3.96
CA THR A 37 -2.90 13.69 -4.04
C THR A 37 -3.12 14.36 -2.70
N TYR A 38 -3.61 15.60 -2.71
CA TYR A 38 -4.03 16.32 -1.50
C TYR A 38 -5.54 16.18 -1.21
N ASN A 39 -6.29 15.50 -2.09
CA ASN A 39 -7.71 15.30 -1.91
C ASN A 39 -7.95 14.33 -0.74
N LEU A 40 -8.31 14.88 0.41
CA LEU A 40 -8.54 14.12 1.63
C LEU A 40 -9.60 13.01 1.44
N ALA A 41 -10.70 13.31 0.76
CA ALA A 41 -11.74 12.30 0.51
C ALA A 41 -11.15 11.10 -0.25
N PHE A 42 -10.30 11.36 -1.24
CA PHE A 42 -9.64 10.32 -2.01
C PHE A 42 -8.59 9.54 -1.20
N ILE A 43 -7.85 10.22 -0.31
CA ILE A 43 -6.95 9.56 0.65
C ILE A 43 -7.75 8.62 1.55
N VAL A 44 -8.85 9.10 2.15
CA VAL A 44 -9.74 8.30 3.02
C VAL A 44 -10.26 7.07 2.28
N LEU A 45 -10.75 7.23 1.05
CA LEU A 45 -11.24 6.10 0.24
C LEU A 45 -10.12 5.06 -0.05
N ARG A 46 -8.87 5.50 -0.29
CA ARG A 46 -7.72 4.60 -0.43
C ARG A 46 -7.41 3.84 0.84
N VAL A 47 -7.39 4.54 1.98
CA VAL A 47 -7.15 3.91 3.27
C VAL A 47 -8.23 2.87 3.56
N GLN A 48 -9.51 3.20 3.35
CA GLN A 48 -10.63 2.26 3.48
C GLN A 48 -10.47 1.04 2.58
N ARG A 49 -10.12 1.23 1.30
CA ARG A 49 -9.84 0.12 0.38
C ARG A 49 -8.68 -0.75 0.86
N GLY A 50 -7.61 -0.15 1.37
CA GLY A 50 -6.46 -0.84 1.93
C GLY A 50 -6.82 -1.69 3.16
N ILE A 51 -7.64 -1.13 4.07
CA ILE A 51 -8.17 -1.85 5.23
C ILE A 51 -9.01 -3.05 4.78
N LEU A 52 -9.95 -2.86 3.85
CA LEU A 52 -10.79 -3.95 3.34
C LEU A 52 -9.96 -5.07 2.68
N ARG A 53 -8.93 -4.71 1.90
CA ARG A 53 -7.98 -5.66 1.31
C ARG A 53 -7.23 -6.45 2.37
N ALA A 54 -6.79 -5.79 3.44
CA ALA A 54 -6.09 -6.43 4.52
C ALA A 54 -7.01 -7.36 5.35
N ILE A 55 -8.27 -6.98 5.57
CA ILE A 55 -9.28 -7.85 6.21
C ILE A 55 -9.54 -9.09 5.35
N ALA A 56 -9.76 -8.90 4.04
CA ALA A 56 -9.96 -10.01 3.11
C ALA A 56 -8.78 -10.97 3.09
N LEU A 57 -7.55 -10.43 3.12
CA LEU A 57 -6.34 -11.24 3.19
C LEU A 57 -6.22 -11.98 4.53
N GLU A 58 -6.48 -11.33 5.66
CA GLU A 58 -6.48 -11.97 6.97
C GLU A 58 -7.46 -13.16 7.01
N ARG A 59 -8.71 -12.95 6.55
CA ARG A 59 -9.71 -14.01 6.46
C ARG A 59 -9.26 -15.17 5.58
N TYR A 60 -8.70 -14.85 4.41
CA TYR A 60 -8.16 -15.87 3.52
C TYR A 60 -7.06 -16.70 4.18
N LEU A 61 -6.13 -16.04 4.89
CA LEU A 61 -5.03 -16.71 5.60
C LEU A 61 -5.54 -17.60 6.73
N LEU A 62 -6.47 -17.11 7.55
CA LEU A 62 -7.08 -17.87 8.64
C LEU A 62 -7.86 -19.10 8.11
N ALA A 63 -8.67 -18.92 7.06
CA ALA A 63 -9.41 -20.02 6.43
C ALA A 63 -8.48 -21.04 5.76
N ARG A 64 -7.27 -20.64 5.36
CA ARG A 64 -6.26 -21.52 4.81
C ARG A 64 -5.55 -22.30 5.93
N ALA A 65 -5.19 -21.63 7.02
CA ALA A 65 -4.61 -22.25 8.21
C ALA A 65 -5.55 -23.29 8.83
N GLY A 66 -6.85 -22.98 8.97
CA GLY A 66 -7.86 -23.91 9.49
C GLY A 66 -8.05 -25.17 8.64
N ARG A 67 -7.60 -25.18 7.38
CA ARG A 67 -7.59 -26.36 6.49
C ARG A 67 -6.25 -27.13 6.51
N GLY A 68 -5.36 -26.83 7.47
CA GLY A 68 -4.02 -27.39 7.54
C GLY A 68 -3.11 -26.96 6.39
N ARG A 69 -3.51 -25.96 5.60
CA ARG A 69 -2.71 -25.42 4.49
C ARG A 69 -2.00 -24.16 4.92
N ASP A 70 -1.59 -24.07 6.19
CA ASP A 70 -0.86 -22.89 6.64
C ASP A 70 0.33 -22.63 5.72
N ILE A 71 0.68 -21.36 5.57
CA ILE A 71 1.67 -20.97 4.61
C ILE A 71 3.04 -21.37 5.16
N THR A 72 3.50 -22.55 4.75
CA THR A 72 4.87 -22.96 4.96
C THR A 72 5.78 -22.10 4.09
N ILE A 73 6.91 -21.69 4.65
CA ILE A 73 7.98 -21.04 3.91
C ILE A 73 8.56 -22.10 2.96
N VAL A 74 7.99 -22.25 1.76
CA VAL A 74 8.60 -22.99 0.65
C VAL A 74 9.77 -22.18 0.07
N PRO A 75 11.03 -22.59 0.25
CA PRO A 75 12.18 -21.80 -0.20
C PRO A 75 12.04 -21.39 -1.68
N PRO A 76 12.49 -20.17 -2.04
CA PRO A 76 12.30 -19.63 -3.37
C PRO A 76 12.78 -20.64 -4.41
N ARG A 77 11.92 -20.99 -5.37
CA ARG A 77 12.34 -21.75 -6.54
C ARG A 77 13.40 -20.91 -7.26
N ASN A 78 14.66 -21.33 -7.18
CA ASN A 78 15.72 -20.80 -8.02
C ASN A 78 15.19 -20.82 -9.47
N ARG A 79 14.99 -19.64 -10.05
CA ARG A 79 14.73 -19.53 -11.48
C ARG A 79 15.96 -20.10 -12.17
N THR A 80 15.82 -21.30 -12.74
CA THR A 80 16.81 -21.84 -13.65
C THR A 80 17.02 -20.81 -14.77
N PRO A 81 18.27 -20.52 -15.18
CA PRO A 81 18.54 -19.61 -16.29
C PRO A 81 17.71 -20.02 -17.50
N ALA A 82 17.04 -19.06 -18.13
CA ALA A 82 16.28 -19.31 -19.33
C ALA A 82 17.21 -19.89 -20.41
N THR A 83 16.87 -21.08 -20.91
CA THR A 83 17.49 -21.66 -22.11
C THR A 83 17.37 -20.66 -23.27
N PRO A 84 18.42 -20.47 -24.08
CA PRO A 84 18.38 -19.53 -25.20
C PRO A 84 17.20 -19.84 -26.15
N PRO A 85 16.55 -18.80 -26.70
CA PRO A 85 15.34 -18.98 -27.50
C PRO A 85 15.65 -19.73 -28.80
N ALA A 86 14.95 -20.84 -29.02
CA ALA A 86 14.88 -21.51 -30.32
C ALA A 86 13.96 -20.72 -31.26
N THR A 87 14.49 -20.41 -32.44
CA THR A 87 13.86 -20.09 -33.75
C THR A 87 12.74 -19.02 -33.80
N PRO A 88 12.79 -18.05 -34.74
CA PRO A 88 11.78 -16.99 -34.82
C PRO A 88 10.40 -17.55 -35.15
N GLN A 89 9.43 -17.30 -34.25
CA GLN A 89 8.02 -17.62 -34.46
C GLN A 89 7.37 -16.53 -35.34
N PRO A 90 6.44 -16.89 -36.27
CA PRO A 90 5.82 -15.92 -37.17
C PRO A 90 5.07 -14.81 -36.41
N ALA A 91 5.12 -13.61 -36.99
CA ALA A 91 4.60 -12.38 -36.42
C ALA A 91 3.14 -12.53 -35.95
N ARG A 92 2.94 -12.40 -34.64
CA ARG A 92 1.63 -12.41 -34.00
C ARG A 92 0.89 -11.13 -34.40
N ILE A 93 -0.31 -11.30 -34.95
CA ILE A 93 -1.22 -10.21 -35.32
C ILE A 93 -1.39 -9.27 -34.11
N PRO A 94 -1.22 -7.94 -34.27
CA PRO A 94 -1.43 -6.99 -33.18
C PRO A 94 -2.86 -7.12 -32.66
N THR A 95 -2.98 -7.45 -31.39
CA THR A 95 -4.26 -7.47 -30.66
C THR A 95 -4.76 -6.02 -30.57
N PRO A 96 -6.09 -5.78 -30.70
CA PRO A 96 -6.65 -4.44 -30.68
C PRO A 96 -6.21 -3.68 -29.43
N THR A 97 -5.76 -2.44 -29.65
CA THR A 97 -5.42 -1.46 -28.62
C THR A 97 -6.52 -1.45 -27.56
N TYR A 98 -6.17 -1.94 -26.38
CA TYR A 98 -7.01 -1.88 -25.19
C TYR A 98 -7.53 -0.44 -25.04
N GLY A 99 -8.86 -0.29 -25.00
CA GLY A 99 -9.51 0.98 -24.72
C GLY A 99 -8.88 1.62 -23.50
N ARG A 100 -8.74 2.95 -23.50
CA ARG A 100 -8.18 3.76 -22.40
C ARG A 100 -8.48 3.09 -21.06
N PHE A 101 -7.48 2.44 -20.47
CA PHE A 101 -7.57 2.00 -19.09
C PHE A 101 -7.73 3.29 -18.30
N LEU A 102 -8.98 3.56 -17.88
CA LEU A 102 -9.28 4.64 -16.96
C LEU A 102 -8.34 4.46 -15.78
N ASP A 103 -7.54 5.47 -15.49
CA ASP A 103 -6.61 5.40 -14.38
C ASP A 103 -7.42 5.10 -13.11
N PRO A 104 -7.26 3.92 -12.49
CA PRO A 104 -7.97 3.57 -11.26
C PRO A 104 -7.48 4.41 -10.06
N SER A 105 -6.45 5.24 -10.27
CA SER A 105 -5.98 6.28 -9.36
C SER A 105 -6.64 7.64 -9.61
N HIS A 106 -7.52 7.79 -10.59
CA HIS A 106 -8.29 9.01 -10.78
C HIS A 106 -9.52 9.00 -9.84
N PRO A 107 -9.79 10.09 -9.10
CA PRO A 107 -10.96 10.20 -8.21
C PRO A 107 -12.30 9.78 -8.81
N ALA A 108 -12.59 10.14 -10.06
CA ALA A 108 -13.84 9.82 -10.75
C ALA A 108 -14.03 8.31 -11.01
N ASN A 109 -12.96 7.52 -10.99
CA ASN A 109 -12.99 6.09 -11.28
C ASN A 109 -12.79 5.24 -10.01
N PHE A 110 -12.85 5.87 -8.83
CA PHE A 110 -12.53 5.19 -7.58
C PHE A 110 -13.72 4.38 -7.07
N HIS A 111 -13.74 3.10 -7.44
CA HIS A 111 -14.65 2.12 -6.89
C HIS A 111 -14.01 1.42 -5.69
N ILE A 112 -14.75 1.34 -4.57
CA ILE A 112 -14.37 0.51 -3.41
C ILE A 112 -14.97 -0.88 -3.64
N PRO A 113 -14.16 -1.93 -3.88
CA PRO A 113 -14.67 -3.28 -4.06
C PRO A 113 -15.28 -3.80 -2.76
N THR A 114 -16.31 -4.63 -2.89
CA THR A 114 -16.89 -5.37 -1.77
C THR A 114 -15.88 -6.36 -1.21
N LEU A 115 -16.10 -6.76 0.05
CA LEU A 115 -15.22 -7.74 0.70
C LEU A 115 -15.20 -9.09 -0.05
N GLN A 116 -16.33 -9.51 -0.60
CA GLN A 116 -16.45 -10.74 -1.40
C GLN A 116 -15.63 -10.67 -2.69
N GLU A 117 -15.65 -9.54 -3.39
CA GLU A 117 -14.83 -9.33 -4.59
C GLU A 117 -13.34 -9.34 -4.25
N LEU A 118 -12.95 -8.73 -3.13
CA LEU A 118 -11.56 -8.75 -2.67
C LEU A 118 -11.10 -10.17 -2.32
N GLU A 119 -11.91 -10.95 -1.62
CA GLU A 119 -11.60 -12.36 -1.34
C GLU A 119 -11.48 -13.17 -2.64
N ALA A 120 -12.35 -12.94 -3.62
CA ALA A 120 -12.28 -13.59 -4.93
C ALA A 120 -11.00 -13.20 -5.69
N GLN A 121 -10.60 -11.92 -5.64
CA GLN A 121 -9.35 -11.44 -6.23
C GLN A 121 -8.13 -12.10 -5.57
N ILE A 122 -8.10 -12.17 -4.23
CA ILE A 122 -7.00 -12.77 -3.46
C ILE A 122 -6.81 -14.24 -3.83
N ARG A 123 -7.90 -14.99 -4.05
CA ARG A 123 -7.83 -16.40 -4.47
C ARG A 123 -7.22 -16.60 -5.87
N ARG A 124 -7.31 -15.59 -6.74
CA ARG A 124 -6.92 -15.68 -8.16
C ARG A 124 -5.55 -15.08 -8.46
N ARG A 125 -4.89 -14.43 -7.49
CA ARG A 125 -3.64 -13.69 -7.70
C ARG A 125 -2.58 -14.03 -6.65
N PRO A 126 -1.29 -13.78 -6.91
CA PRO A 126 -0.24 -13.96 -5.91
C PRO A 126 -0.51 -13.15 -4.65
N ILE A 127 -0.28 -13.74 -3.47
CA ILE A 127 -0.48 -13.08 -2.17
C ILE A 127 0.38 -11.82 -2.07
N GLY A 128 1.63 -11.87 -2.55
CA GLY A 128 2.54 -10.73 -2.56
C GLY A 128 2.02 -9.56 -3.40
N ARG A 129 1.26 -9.82 -4.47
CA ARG A 129 0.58 -8.75 -5.22
C ARG A 129 -0.51 -8.08 -4.38
N THR A 130 -1.27 -8.85 -3.60
CA THR A 130 -2.25 -8.29 -2.65
C THR A 130 -1.57 -7.45 -1.57
N ILE A 131 -0.42 -7.89 -1.06
CA ILE A 131 0.31 -7.13 -0.05
C ILE A 131 0.85 -5.81 -0.63
N ALA A 132 1.38 -5.83 -1.86
CA ALA A 132 1.84 -4.61 -2.53
C ALA A 132 0.68 -3.61 -2.71
N ASP A 133 -0.48 -4.12 -3.12
CA ASP A 133 -1.72 -3.35 -3.24
C ASP A 133 -2.16 -2.73 -1.90
N ILE A 134 -2.08 -3.48 -0.78
CA ILE A 134 -2.36 -2.97 0.56
C ILE A 134 -1.35 -1.90 0.96
N CYS A 135 -0.05 -2.14 0.78
CA CYS A 135 1.01 -1.18 1.10
C CYS A 135 0.81 0.14 0.36
N THR A 136 0.45 0.02 -0.90
CA THR A 136 0.16 1.12 -1.81
C THR A 136 -1.10 1.91 -1.39
N ASP A 137 -2.11 1.24 -0.85
CA ASP A 137 -3.35 1.88 -0.37
C ASP A 137 -3.22 2.47 1.04
N LEU A 138 -2.29 1.96 1.86
CA LEU A 138 -2.05 2.40 3.24
C LEU A 138 -0.79 3.27 3.39
N ALA A 139 -0.24 3.78 2.28
CA ALA A 139 0.95 4.62 2.26
C ALA A 139 2.17 4.01 2.98
N VAL A 140 2.33 2.69 2.90
CA VAL A 140 3.45 1.96 3.51
C VAL A 140 4.68 2.13 2.63
N ILE A 141 5.64 2.90 3.12
CA ILE A 141 6.92 3.15 2.47
C ILE A 141 8.08 2.89 3.43
N PRO A 142 9.30 2.60 2.93
CA PRO A 142 10.44 2.30 3.79
C PRO A 142 10.67 3.35 4.88
N GLY A 143 10.56 4.64 4.53
CA GLY A 143 10.77 5.74 5.47
C GLY A 143 9.73 5.85 6.59
N PHE A 144 8.59 5.15 6.47
CA PHE A 144 7.53 5.14 7.49
C PHE A 144 7.58 3.89 8.38
N CYS A 145 8.50 2.98 8.12
CA CYS A 145 8.58 1.68 8.77
C CYS A 145 9.79 1.60 9.71
N THR A 146 9.72 0.72 10.71
CA THR A 146 10.95 0.22 11.34
C THR A 146 11.74 -0.60 10.33
N ALA A 147 13.07 -0.62 10.46
CA ALA A 147 13.94 -1.41 9.57
C ALA A 147 13.59 -2.91 9.61
N GLN A 148 13.26 -3.42 10.80
CA GLN A 148 12.85 -4.83 10.98
C GLN A 148 11.53 -5.13 10.27
N PHE A 149 10.51 -4.29 10.43
CA PHE A 149 9.23 -4.48 9.76
C PHE A 149 9.39 -4.40 8.23
N TRP A 150 10.12 -3.39 7.75
CA TRP A 150 10.36 -3.23 6.32
C TRP A 150 11.08 -4.44 5.71
N SER A 151 12.10 -4.97 6.38
CA SER A 151 12.82 -6.17 5.91
C SER A 151 11.90 -7.39 5.84
N GLY A 152 11.11 -7.64 6.89
CA GLY A 152 10.13 -8.74 6.88
C GLY A 152 9.05 -8.57 5.81
N LEU A 153 8.61 -7.33 5.55
CA LEU A 153 7.68 -7.01 4.47
C LEU A 153 8.30 -7.23 3.09
N PHE A 154 9.54 -6.80 2.91
CA PHE A 154 10.31 -7.00 1.68
C PHE A 154 10.43 -8.49 1.34
N ASP A 155 10.90 -9.30 2.30
CA ASP A 155 11.05 -10.75 2.12
C ASP A 155 9.70 -11.39 1.78
N THR A 156 8.65 -10.99 2.49
CA THR A 156 7.28 -11.46 2.24
C THR A 156 6.82 -11.10 0.82
N LEU A 157 7.02 -9.87 0.36
CA LEU A 157 6.63 -9.45 -0.98
C LEU A 157 7.34 -10.28 -2.04
N GLN A 158 8.66 -10.46 -1.93
CA GLN A 158 9.43 -11.23 -2.89
C GLN A 158 8.99 -12.70 -2.92
N PHE A 159 8.81 -13.29 -1.74
CA PHE A 159 8.51 -14.70 -1.58
C PHE A 159 7.13 -15.08 -2.12
N TYR A 160 6.13 -14.22 -1.93
CA TYR A 160 4.75 -14.50 -2.32
C TYR A 160 4.37 -13.94 -3.69
N GLY A 161 5.35 -13.73 -4.57
CA GLY A 161 5.13 -13.30 -5.96
C GLY A 161 4.64 -11.85 -6.10
N GLY A 162 4.99 -11.00 -5.14
CA GLY A 162 4.87 -9.55 -5.26
C GLY A 162 5.93 -8.96 -6.18
N SER A 163 5.71 -7.72 -6.60
CA SER A 163 6.68 -6.96 -7.40
C SER A 163 6.92 -5.61 -6.75
N LEU A 164 8.09 -5.47 -6.13
CA LEU A 164 8.55 -4.20 -5.56
C LEU A 164 8.74 -3.15 -6.65
N THR A 165 9.28 -3.54 -7.80
CA THR A 165 9.41 -2.66 -8.96
C THR A 165 8.06 -2.07 -9.34
N ALA A 166 7.02 -2.89 -9.50
CA ALA A 166 5.69 -2.40 -9.83
C ALA A 166 5.08 -1.52 -8.71
N MET A 167 5.40 -1.80 -7.45
CA MET A 167 4.98 -0.97 -6.32
C MET A 167 5.66 0.41 -6.35
N TYR A 168 6.98 0.45 -6.56
CA TYR A 168 7.74 1.69 -6.68
C TYR A 168 7.39 2.48 -7.94
N GLU A 169 7.14 1.81 -9.06
CA GLU A 169 6.60 2.45 -10.27
C GLU A 169 5.25 3.09 -9.98
N SER A 170 4.30 2.36 -9.37
CA SER A 170 2.99 2.92 -9.01
C SER A 170 3.12 4.15 -8.11
N ARG A 171 4.07 4.12 -7.16
CA ARG A 171 4.40 5.27 -6.32
C ARG A 171 5.02 6.41 -7.11
N GLY A 172 5.97 6.14 -7.99
CA GLY A 172 6.63 7.17 -8.81
C GLY A 172 5.63 7.90 -9.71
N HIS A 173 4.69 7.17 -10.31
CA HIS A 173 3.59 7.78 -11.08
C HIS A 173 2.73 8.70 -10.21
N ARG A 174 2.38 8.28 -8.99
CA ARG A 174 1.62 9.09 -8.03
C ARG A 174 2.34 10.35 -7.62
N GLU A 175 3.62 10.22 -7.30
CA GLU A 175 4.46 11.34 -6.94
C GLU A 175 4.56 12.33 -8.09
N GLN A 176 4.66 11.84 -9.33
CA GLN A 176 4.65 12.69 -10.52
C GLN A 176 3.31 13.41 -10.71
N THR A 177 2.18 12.71 -10.54
CA THR A 177 0.84 13.32 -10.58
C THR A 177 0.71 14.40 -9.51
N PHE A 178 1.13 14.11 -8.28
CA PHE A 178 1.12 15.08 -7.18
C PHE A 178 1.98 16.30 -7.47
N ARG A 179 3.21 16.11 -7.98
CA ARG A 179 4.08 17.22 -8.40
C ARG A 179 3.39 18.10 -9.43
N ARG A 180 2.72 17.52 -10.43
CA ARG A 180 1.94 18.28 -11.43
C ARG A 180 0.74 19.02 -10.83
N GLU A 181 0.06 18.45 -9.83
CA GLU A 181 -1.03 19.13 -9.12
C GLU A 181 -0.50 20.32 -8.30
N ARG A 182 0.60 20.12 -7.58
CA ARG A 182 1.28 21.15 -6.78
C ARG A 182 1.76 22.32 -7.64
N ASP A 183 2.42 22.03 -8.75
CA ASP A 183 3.03 23.03 -9.62
C ASP A 183 1.98 23.98 -10.24
N LYS A 184 0.70 23.62 -10.21
CA LYS A 184 -0.40 24.51 -10.62
C LYS A 184 -0.76 25.58 -9.57
N ARG A 185 -0.29 25.46 -8.32
CA ARG A 185 -0.66 26.35 -7.19
C ARG A 185 0.52 26.60 -6.23
N PRO A 186 1.72 27.00 -6.71
CA PRO A 186 2.94 27.03 -5.92
C PRO A 186 2.84 27.86 -4.62
N GLU A 187 2.04 28.92 -4.63
CA GLU A 187 1.75 29.79 -3.48
C GLU A 187 1.03 29.11 -2.32
N THR A 188 0.39 27.95 -2.56
CA THR A 188 -0.36 27.23 -1.51
C THR A 188 0.53 26.24 -0.74
N TRP A 189 1.74 25.95 -1.24
CA TRP A 189 2.53 24.81 -0.78
C TRP A 189 3.87 25.24 -0.16
N HIS A 190 3.91 25.37 1.17
CA HIS A 190 5.12 25.71 1.93
C HIS A 190 5.83 24.50 2.58
N CYS A 191 5.33 23.28 2.35
CA CYS A 191 5.85 22.07 2.98
C CYS A 191 7.10 21.51 2.25
N ASN A 192 8.17 21.24 2.99
CA ASN A 192 9.31 20.50 2.47
C ASN A 192 9.06 18.98 2.55
N TRP A 193 8.38 18.44 1.54
CA TRP A 193 8.05 17.00 1.41
C TRP A 193 9.28 16.08 1.26
N GLN A 194 10.48 16.65 1.07
CA GLN A 194 11.74 15.88 1.10
C GLN A 194 12.16 15.56 2.53
N ASP A 195 11.57 16.20 3.54
CA ASP A 195 11.85 15.94 4.94
C ASP A 195 11.08 14.71 5.45
N LEU A 196 11.47 13.54 4.95
CA LEU A 196 11.00 12.23 5.41
C LEU A 196 11.84 11.72 6.60
N ARG A 197 12.41 12.62 7.41
CA ARG A 197 13.18 12.20 8.59
C ARG A 197 12.25 11.41 9.53
N PRO A 198 12.72 10.30 10.13
CA PRO A 198 11.89 9.48 11.03
C PRO A 198 11.25 10.26 12.18
N ALA A 199 11.89 11.32 12.67
CA ALA A 199 11.31 12.20 13.70
C ALA A 199 10.06 12.94 13.21
N THR A 200 10.09 13.49 12.00
CA THR A 200 8.94 14.13 11.34
C THR A 200 7.81 13.13 11.15
N ILE A 201 8.14 11.90 10.74
CA ILE A 201 7.13 10.86 10.53
C ILE A 201 6.49 10.39 11.84
N ARG A 202 7.29 10.23 12.91
CA ARG A 202 6.74 9.94 14.24
C ARG A 202 5.87 11.06 14.77
N HIS A 203 6.22 12.33 14.51
CA HIS A 203 5.37 13.46 14.87
C HIS A 203 4.03 13.41 14.13
N LEU A 204 4.05 13.06 12.84
CA LEU A 204 2.86 12.97 11.99
C LEU A 204 1.96 11.78 12.30
N LEU A 205 2.53 10.58 12.42
CA LEU A 205 1.79 9.32 12.53
C LEU A 205 1.72 8.81 13.99
N GLY A 206 2.38 9.50 14.92
CA GLY A 206 2.56 9.09 16.32
C GLY A 206 3.53 7.92 16.53
N HIS A 207 3.89 7.18 15.47
CA HIS A 207 4.75 6.00 15.50
C HIS A 207 5.23 5.64 14.10
N LEU A 208 6.28 4.83 14.01
CA LEU A 208 6.62 4.12 12.77
C LEU A 208 5.82 2.83 12.64
N ILE A 209 5.53 2.42 11.41
CA ILE A 209 4.89 1.14 11.11
C ILE A 209 5.80 0.01 11.58
N GLY A 210 5.26 -0.85 12.46
CA GLY A 210 5.99 -1.94 13.08
C GLY A 210 6.57 -1.62 14.46
N GLU A 211 6.44 -0.38 14.96
CA GLU A 211 6.58 -0.10 16.39
C GLU A 211 5.32 -0.59 17.11
N THR A 212 5.47 -1.04 18.36
CA THR A 212 4.28 -1.22 19.22
C THR A 212 3.65 0.14 19.37
N PRO A 213 2.42 0.32 18.90
CA PRO A 213 1.79 1.61 18.97
C PRO A 213 1.67 2.05 20.43
N PRO A 214 1.89 3.34 20.77
CA PRO A 214 1.60 3.81 22.12
C PRO A 214 0.14 3.48 22.45
N ALA A 215 -0.09 2.98 23.67
CA ALA A 215 -1.44 2.76 24.18
C ALA A 215 -2.23 4.06 23.96
N LEU A 216 -3.43 3.95 23.40
CA LEU A 216 -4.35 5.07 23.39
C LEU A 216 -4.55 5.46 24.85
N VAL A 217 -3.95 6.57 25.27
CA VAL A 217 -4.27 7.19 26.55
C VAL A 217 -5.70 7.65 26.38
N LEU A 218 -6.64 6.82 26.84
CA LEU A 218 -8.01 7.25 27.08
C LEU A 218 -7.87 8.44 28.01
N ALA A 219 -8.14 9.65 27.50
CA ALA A 219 -8.16 10.85 28.30
C ALA A 219 -9.09 10.57 29.49
N THR A 220 -8.52 10.36 30.67
CA THR A 220 -9.29 10.39 31.90
C THR A 220 -9.91 11.78 31.98
N PRO A 221 -11.24 11.89 32.12
CA PRO A 221 -11.86 13.20 32.26
C PRO A 221 -11.22 13.93 33.45
N PRO A 222 -11.06 15.26 33.37
CA PRO A 222 -10.49 16.03 34.47
C PRO A 222 -11.37 15.88 35.73
N PRO A 223 -10.76 16.01 36.93
CA PRO A 223 -11.45 15.85 38.21
C PRO A 223 -12.57 16.87 38.43
#